data_AF-A0A4R9JRN6-F1
#
_entry.id   AF-A0A4R9JRN6-F1
#
_cell.length_a   1.000
_cell.length_b   1.000
_cell.length_c   1.000
_cell.angle_alpha   90.00
_cell.angle_beta   90.00
_cell.angle_gamma   90.00
#
_symmetry.space_group_name_H-M   'P 1'
#
loop_
_entity.id
_entity.type
_entity.pdbx_description
1 polymer ?
#
loop_
_entity_poly.entity_id
_entity_poly.type
_entity_poly.pdbx_seq_one_letter_code
_entity_poly.pdbx_strand_id
1 'polypeptide(L)'
;MAKNNSKQKVGFWKKLFSFFSKNKNQRGLDSGKRKKEPKTFAIEWATAFDTWKKKLPTKQVSSGVVVENKKFRLTKTNEKLFRIEGEDYSIILITDNHLYKNKDGKWTGVLLVDEGLLNQNLTKEIRNLDDFLDLQAIPRADLFLETDAPKEDWRLILDWERFWQEQLLLQISPNSMALVLLAIGEECKEFFLKIATERQKRLVRDELFYLNLGNEKLSNPHSKTKNLYGFANALKEFGNKINLIRERREKELNHGT
;
A
#
# COMPACT_ATOMS: atom_id res chain seq x y z
N MET A 1 -40.09 71.23 31.21
CA MET A 1 -39.13 70.82 32.25
C MET A 1 -39.77 69.74 33.12
N ALA A 2 -38.97 68.75 33.54
CA ALA A 2 -39.27 67.65 34.47
C ALA A 2 -40.37 66.66 34.04
N LYS A 3 -40.34 65.35 34.31
CA LYS A 3 -39.35 64.30 34.63
C LYS A 3 -40.21 63.14 35.15
N ASN A 4 -40.03 61.93 34.62
CA ASN A 4 -40.13 60.63 35.32
C ASN A 4 -41.50 60.20 35.89
N ASN A 5 -41.87 58.92 36.01
CA ASN A 5 -41.24 57.63 35.68
C ASN A 5 -42.35 56.58 35.78
N SER A 6 -42.57 55.76 34.75
CA SER A 6 -43.24 54.47 34.93
C SER A 6 -42.22 53.36 34.64
N LYS A 7 -42.04 52.50 35.66
CA LYS A 7 -41.15 51.35 35.65
C LYS A 7 -41.63 50.35 34.60
N GLN A 8 -40.83 50.10 33.55
CA GLN A 8 -41.06 48.96 32.65
C GLN A 8 -40.04 47.85 32.89
N LYS A 9 -40.60 46.66 33.09
CA LYS A 9 -39.95 45.39 33.39
C LYS A 9 -39.01 44.98 32.25
N VAL A 10 -37.85 44.49 32.65
CA VAL A 10 -36.84 43.86 31.79
C VAL A 10 -37.39 42.51 31.31
N GLY A 11 -37.76 42.42 30.03
CA GLY A 11 -38.19 41.20 29.36
C GLY A 11 -37.10 40.64 28.42
N PHE A 12 -36.33 39.70 28.94
CA PHE A 12 -35.67 38.51 28.37
C PHE A 12 -35.21 38.36 26.89
N TRP A 13 -35.44 39.31 25.98
CA TRP A 13 -35.10 39.15 24.56
C TRP A 13 -33.96 40.03 24.04
N LYS A 14 -33.33 40.85 24.90
CA LYS A 14 -32.14 41.65 24.54
C LYS A 14 -30.80 40.92 24.72
N LYS A 15 -30.78 39.65 25.13
CA LYS A 15 -29.54 38.85 25.31
C LYS A 15 -29.20 37.95 24.11
N LEU A 16 -30.07 37.87 23.09
CA LEU A 16 -29.91 36.94 21.96
C LEU A 16 -29.67 37.60 20.60
N PHE A 17 -29.72 38.92 20.49
CA PHE A 17 -29.49 39.65 19.21
C PHE A 17 -28.44 40.76 19.27
N SER A 18 -27.51 40.71 20.24
CA SER A 18 -26.35 41.61 20.28
C SER A 18 -25.04 41.00 19.74
N PHE A 19 -25.07 39.76 19.23
CA PHE A 19 -23.86 39.09 18.71
C PHE A 19 -23.55 39.40 17.23
N PHE A 20 -24.40 40.15 16.53
CA PHE A 20 -24.16 40.57 15.15
C PHE A 20 -24.34 42.09 14.98
N SER A 21 -23.35 42.88 15.42
CA SER A 21 -23.03 44.16 14.78
C SER A 21 -21.68 44.72 15.29
N LYS A 22 -20.67 44.51 14.45
CA LYS A 22 -19.48 45.36 14.19
C LYS A 22 -18.82 46.11 15.36
N ASN A 23 -17.59 45.69 15.66
CA ASN A 23 -16.48 46.63 15.52
C ASN A 23 -15.24 45.93 14.96
N LYS A 24 -14.79 46.41 13.79
CA LYS A 24 -13.46 46.17 13.24
C LYS A 24 -12.45 46.72 14.23
N ASN A 25 -11.57 45.88 14.77
CA ASN A 25 -10.14 46.18 14.86
C ASN A 25 -9.36 44.93 15.30
N GLN A 26 -8.43 44.52 14.44
CA GLN A 26 -7.25 43.69 14.69
C GLN A 26 -7.39 42.56 15.71
N ARG A 27 -7.83 41.37 15.27
CA ARG A 27 -7.46 40.09 15.93
C ARG A 27 -7.33 38.97 14.91
N GLY A 28 -6.11 38.44 14.83
CA GLY A 28 -5.79 37.04 14.54
C GLY A 28 -6.32 36.46 13.24
N LEU A 29 -5.43 36.34 12.24
CA LEU A 29 -5.44 35.15 11.39
C LEU A 29 -5.56 33.94 12.32
N ASP A 30 -6.66 33.20 12.20
CA ASP A 30 -6.95 32.00 12.97
C ASP A 30 -5.81 30.99 12.78
N SER A 31 -4.86 30.99 13.71
CA SER A 31 -3.72 30.08 13.82
C SER A 31 -4.13 28.70 14.37
N GLY A 32 -5.43 28.38 14.31
CA GLY A 32 -6.08 27.29 15.02
C GLY A 32 -6.31 25.98 14.24
N LYS A 33 -6.08 25.93 12.92
CA LYS A 33 -5.87 24.62 12.24
C LYS A 33 -4.39 24.29 12.32
N ARG A 34 -3.93 23.76 13.47
CA ARG A 34 -2.63 23.10 13.56
C ARG A 34 -2.54 22.14 12.37
N LYS A 35 -1.69 22.45 11.39
CA LYS A 35 -1.35 21.50 10.33
C LYS A 35 -0.86 20.26 11.06
N LYS A 36 -1.56 19.13 10.92
CA LYS A 36 -1.11 17.88 11.54
C LYS A 36 0.32 17.66 11.07
N GLU A 37 1.23 17.42 12.01
CA GLU A 37 2.62 17.10 11.71
C GLU A 37 2.81 15.57 11.81
N PRO A 38 3.73 14.99 11.01
CA PRO A 38 4.11 13.60 11.15
C PRO A 38 4.59 13.30 12.57
N LYS A 39 4.12 12.20 13.16
CA LYS A 39 4.51 11.76 14.50
C LYS A 39 5.82 10.95 14.46
N THR A 40 5.83 9.78 15.11
CA THR A 40 6.92 8.81 15.03
C THR A 40 6.66 7.82 13.89
N PHE A 41 7.72 7.23 13.34
CA PHE A 41 7.60 6.24 12.26
C PHE A 41 6.65 5.09 12.64
N ALA A 42 6.78 4.54 13.85
CA ALA A 42 5.93 3.45 14.33
C ALA A 42 4.44 3.81 14.31
N ILE A 43 4.08 5.03 14.75
CA ILE A 43 2.69 5.48 14.78
C ILE A 43 2.16 5.72 13.36
N GLU A 44 2.94 6.38 12.49
CA GLU A 44 2.51 6.64 11.11
C GLU A 44 2.36 5.34 10.31
N TRP A 45 3.27 4.38 10.50
CA TRP A 45 3.20 3.08 9.86
C TRP A 45 1.98 2.28 10.34
N ALA A 46 1.75 2.18 11.65
CA ALA A 46 0.61 1.43 12.18
C ALA A 46 -0.72 2.03 11.69
N THR A 47 -0.82 3.36 11.70
CA THR A 47 -2.01 4.07 11.19
C THR A 47 -2.21 3.82 9.69
N ALA A 48 -1.12 3.84 8.91
CA ALA A 48 -1.17 3.62 7.46
C ALA A 48 -1.53 2.18 7.13
N PHE A 49 -1.01 1.22 7.89
CA PHE A 49 -1.30 -0.20 7.75
C PHE A 49 -2.76 -0.54 8.10
N ASP A 50 -3.29 0.03 9.19
CA ASP A 50 -4.71 -0.12 9.52
C ASP A 50 -5.60 0.53 8.46
N THR A 51 -5.20 1.71 7.98
CA THR A 51 -5.91 2.43 6.91
C THR A 51 -5.90 1.62 5.62
N TRP A 52 -4.77 1.00 5.28
CA TRP A 52 -4.59 0.12 4.14
C TRP A 52 -5.59 -1.03 4.17
N LYS A 53 -5.60 -1.78 5.28
CA LYS A 53 -6.52 -2.90 5.50
C LYS A 53 -7.98 -2.47 5.41
N LYS A 54 -8.34 -1.33 6.00
CA LYS A 54 -9.73 -0.82 6.03
C LYS A 54 -10.19 -0.21 4.71
N LYS A 55 -9.30 0.35 3.89
CA LYS A 55 -9.69 1.03 2.63
C LYS A 55 -9.77 0.10 1.42
N LEU A 56 -9.13 -1.07 1.47
CA LEU A 56 -9.15 -2.05 0.39
C LEU A 56 -10.15 -3.17 0.71
N PRO A 57 -11.35 -3.20 0.09
CA PRO A 57 -12.34 -4.23 0.38
C PRO A 57 -11.80 -5.66 0.16
N THR A 58 -10.95 -5.83 -0.84
CA THR A 58 -10.32 -7.12 -1.19
C THR A 58 -9.33 -7.62 -0.14
N LYS A 59 -8.84 -6.76 0.76
CA LYS A 59 -7.94 -7.12 1.87
C LYS A 59 -8.69 -7.30 3.21
N GLN A 60 -9.98 -6.99 3.27
CA GLN A 60 -10.82 -7.20 4.46
C GLN A 60 -11.39 -8.61 4.55
N VAL A 61 -11.47 -9.31 3.41
CA VAL A 61 -12.03 -10.64 3.28
C VAL A 61 -10.93 -11.60 2.86
N SER A 62 -10.78 -12.73 3.55
CA SER A 62 -9.86 -13.81 3.16
C SER A 62 -10.45 -14.63 2.00
N SER A 63 -11.73 -14.96 2.09
CA SER A 63 -12.53 -15.64 1.07
C SER A 63 -14.02 -15.33 1.23
N GLY A 64 -14.81 -15.42 0.15
CA GLY A 64 -16.24 -15.15 0.14
C GLY A 64 -16.60 -13.84 -0.58
N VAL A 65 -17.81 -13.34 -0.37
CA VAL A 65 -18.30 -12.12 -1.03
C VAL A 65 -17.50 -10.91 -0.55
N VAL A 66 -16.91 -10.17 -1.49
CA VAL A 66 -16.21 -8.91 -1.23
C VAL A 66 -17.17 -7.74 -1.33
N VAL A 67 -17.97 -7.70 -2.40
CA VAL A 67 -18.99 -6.69 -2.66
C VAL A 67 -20.15 -7.33 -3.41
N GLU A 68 -21.38 -6.99 -3.04
CA GLU A 68 -22.58 -7.36 -3.78
C GLU A 68 -23.50 -6.15 -3.89
N ASN A 69 -23.95 -5.86 -5.10
CA ASN A 69 -24.92 -4.80 -5.38
C ASN A 69 -25.81 -5.22 -6.56
N LYS A 70 -26.80 -4.40 -6.91
CA LYS A 70 -27.76 -4.71 -7.99
C LYS A 70 -27.13 -4.95 -9.38
N LYS A 71 -25.90 -4.49 -9.61
CA LYS A 71 -25.21 -4.57 -10.90
C LYS A 71 -24.26 -5.77 -10.99
N PHE A 72 -23.60 -6.11 -9.89
CA PHE A 72 -22.65 -7.21 -9.87
C PHE A 72 -22.35 -7.72 -8.45
N ARG A 73 -21.83 -8.94 -8.39
CA ARG A 73 -21.26 -9.59 -7.22
C ARG A 73 -19.77 -9.89 -7.47
N LEU A 74 -18.90 -9.40 -6.60
CA LEU A 74 -17.48 -9.74 -6.58
C LEU A 74 -17.23 -10.69 -5.41
N THR A 75 -16.80 -11.90 -5.71
CA THR A 75 -16.43 -12.94 -4.74
C THR A 75 -14.94 -13.17 -4.80
N LYS A 76 -14.28 -13.26 -3.65
CA LYS A 76 -12.88 -13.64 -3.52
C LYS A 76 -12.81 -15.13 -3.19
N THR A 77 -12.22 -15.91 -4.07
CA THR A 77 -12.05 -17.35 -3.83
C THR A 77 -10.74 -17.61 -3.10
N ASN A 78 -9.71 -16.82 -3.38
CA ASN A 78 -8.41 -16.86 -2.71
C ASN A 78 -7.74 -15.47 -2.77
N GLU A 79 -6.54 -15.29 -2.24
CA GLU A 79 -5.88 -13.98 -2.13
C GLU A 79 -5.88 -13.17 -3.44
N LYS A 80 -5.63 -13.83 -4.56
CA LYS A 80 -5.47 -13.22 -5.90
C LYS A 80 -6.49 -13.70 -6.94
N LEU A 81 -7.45 -14.51 -6.52
CA LEU A 81 -8.45 -15.12 -7.38
C LEU A 81 -9.82 -14.60 -6.98
N PHE A 82 -10.48 -13.93 -7.93
CA PHE A 82 -11.80 -13.37 -7.75
C PHE A 82 -12.73 -13.89 -8.84
N ARG A 83 -14.02 -13.83 -8.56
CA ARG A 83 -15.08 -14.04 -9.54
C ARG A 83 -15.98 -12.83 -9.51
N ILE A 84 -16.21 -12.22 -10.67
CA ILE A 84 -17.19 -11.16 -10.85
C ILE A 84 -18.37 -11.71 -11.65
N GLU A 85 -19.57 -11.58 -11.09
CA GLU A 85 -20.83 -12.06 -11.66
C GLU A 85 -21.77 -10.86 -11.85
N GLY A 86 -22.30 -10.69 -13.05
CA GLY A 86 -23.33 -9.71 -13.39
C GLY A 86 -24.56 -10.38 -13.99
N GLU A 87 -25.40 -9.60 -14.66
CA GLU A 87 -26.66 -10.09 -15.24
C GLU A 87 -26.42 -11.11 -16.38
N ASP A 88 -25.42 -10.86 -17.23
CA ASP A 88 -25.12 -11.62 -18.43
C ASP A 88 -23.68 -12.18 -18.46
N TYR A 89 -22.90 -12.03 -17.37
CA TYR A 89 -21.51 -12.48 -17.30
C TYR A 89 -21.15 -13.11 -15.96
N SER A 90 -20.19 -14.04 -16.01
CA SER A 90 -19.49 -14.60 -14.85
C SER A 90 -18.02 -14.80 -15.23
N ILE A 91 -17.15 -13.92 -14.75
CA ILE A 91 -15.75 -13.84 -15.17
C ILE A 91 -14.84 -14.13 -13.98
N ILE A 92 -13.84 -14.98 -14.18
CA ILE A 92 -12.76 -15.19 -13.21
C ILE A 92 -11.71 -14.11 -13.43
N LEU A 93 -11.41 -13.34 -12.38
CA LEU A 93 -10.38 -12.33 -12.36
C LEU A 93 -9.18 -12.87 -11.59
N ILE A 94 -8.04 -12.92 -12.25
CA ILE A 94 -6.76 -13.32 -11.66
C ILE A 94 -5.92 -12.06 -11.59
N THR A 95 -5.56 -11.64 -10.38
CA THR A 95 -4.76 -10.41 -10.23
C THR A 95 -3.26 -10.67 -10.32
N ASP A 96 -2.85 -11.94 -10.19
CA ASP A 96 -1.47 -12.40 -10.34
C ASP A 96 -1.44 -13.95 -10.24
N ASN A 97 -0.27 -14.56 -10.44
CA ASN A 97 -0.06 -15.98 -10.16
C ASN A 97 -0.32 -16.30 -8.68
N HIS A 98 -0.87 -17.49 -8.41
CA HIS A 98 -1.16 -17.91 -7.04
C HIS A 98 -1.17 -19.42 -6.95
N LEU A 99 -0.36 -19.98 -6.06
CA LEU A 99 -0.43 -21.38 -5.67
C LEU A 99 -0.76 -21.47 -4.18
N TYR A 100 -1.15 -22.65 -3.70
CA TYR A 100 -1.36 -22.97 -2.29
C TYR A 100 -1.31 -24.49 -2.13
N LYS A 101 -0.97 -24.98 -0.93
CA LYS A 101 -1.10 -26.41 -0.62
C LYS A 101 -2.53 -26.74 -0.25
N ASN A 102 -3.10 -27.77 -0.87
CA ASN A 102 -4.40 -28.31 -0.52
C ASN A 102 -4.30 -29.20 0.75
N LYS A 103 -5.44 -29.75 1.21
CA LYS A 103 -5.51 -30.63 2.39
C LYS A 103 -4.68 -31.91 2.26
N ASP A 104 -4.40 -32.34 1.02
CA ASP A 104 -3.58 -33.52 0.71
C ASP A 104 -2.10 -33.17 0.53
N GLY A 105 -1.69 -31.93 0.83
CA GLY A 105 -0.32 -31.45 0.69
C GLY A 105 0.13 -31.17 -0.74
N LYS A 106 -0.74 -31.32 -1.74
CA LYS A 106 -0.44 -31.02 -3.16
C LYS A 106 -0.58 -29.53 -3.42
N TRP A 107 0.31 -28.99 -4.25
CA TRP A 107 0.16 -27.62 -4.76
C TRP A 107 -1.03 -27.52 -5.70
N THR A 108 -1.80 -26.45 -5.59
CA THR A 108 -2.97 -26.16 -6.39
C THR A 108 -3.07 -24.64 -6.56
N GLY A 109 -3.62 -24.17 -7.68
CA GLY A 109 -3.82 -22.74 -7.89
C GLY A 109 -3.97 -22.36 -9.34
N VAL A 110 -3.62 -21.12 -9.65
CA VAL A 110 -3.79 -20.51 -10.96
C VAL A 110 -2.48 -19.85 -11.38
N LEU A 111 -2.04 -20.18 -12.58
CA LEU A 111 -0.84 -19.64 -13.21
C LEU A 111 -1.21 -19.01 -14.56
N LEU A 112 -0.70 -17.82 -14.80
CA LEU A 112 -0.67 -17.15 -16.08
C LEU A 112 0.50 -17.75 -16.86
N VAL A 113 0.17 -18.56 -17.87
CA VAL A 113 1.12 -19.30 -18.68
C VAL A 113 0.94 -18.89 -20.13
N ASP A 114 2.04 -18.73 -20.86
CA ASP A 114 1.99 -18.55 -22.31
C ASP A 114 1.65 -19.89 -22.99
N GLU A 115 0.65 -19.88 -23.87
CA GLU A 115 0.14 -21.08 -24.52
C GLU A 115 1.19 -21.76 -25.41
N GLY A 116 2.05 -20.98 -26.08
CA GLY A 116 3.11 -21.51 -26.92
C GLY A 116 4.18 -22.24 -26.12
N LEU A 117 4.67 -21.62 -25.04
CA LEU A 117 5.59 -22.22 -24.07
C LEU A 117 4.99 -23.48 -23.43
N LEU A 118 3.70 -23.44 -23.05
CA LEU A 118 3.03 -24.60 -22.51
C LEU A 118 3.12 -25.78 -23.48
N ASN A 119 2.71 -25.57 -24.73
CA ASN A 119 2.71 -26.60 -25.77
C ASN A 119 4.12 -27.14 -26.08
N GLN A 120 5.12 -26.26 -26.16
CA GLN A 120 6.52 -26.67 -26.40
C GLN A 120 7.07 -27.57 -25.29
N ASN A 121 6.55 -27.43 -24.07
CA ASN A 121 7.04 -28.12 -22.90
C ASN A 121 6.23 -29.38 -22.52
N LEU A 122 5.10 -29.67 -23.20
CA LEU A 122 4.24 -30.83 -22.88
C LEU A 122 4.95 -32.19 -23.01
N THR A 123 5.99 -32.27 -23.85
CA THR A 123 6.74 -33.50 -24.10
C THR A 123 7.96 -33.65 -23.18
N LYS A 124 8.28 -32.64 -22.37
CA LYS A 124 9.42 -32.67 -21.45
C LYS A 124 9.06 -33.40 -20.17
N GLU A 125 10.06 -34.05 -19.57
CA GLU A 125 9.91 -34.69 -18.27
C GLU A 125 9.76 -33.62 -17.17
N ILE A 126 8.66 -33.65 -16.43
CA ILE A 126 8.39 -32.75 -15.29
C ILE A 126 8.37 -33.61 -14.02
N ARG A 127 9.37 -33.46 -13.14
CA ARG A 127 9.49 -34.32 -11.95
C ARG A 127 8.83 -33.71 -10.73
N ASN A 128 8.79 -32.39 -10.66
CA ASN A 128 8.22 -31.63 -9.56
C ASN A 128 7.63 -30.29 -10.06
N LEU A 129 7.03 -29.53 -9.15
CA LEU A 129 6.44 -28.23 -9.47
C LEU A 129 7.50 -27.20 -9.90
N ASP A 130 8.70 -27.22 -9.30
CA ASP A 130 9.76 -26.28 -9.65
C ASP A 130 10.21 -26.43 -11.10
N ASP A 131 10.38 -27.67 -11.56
CA ASP A 131 10.68 -27.98 -12.96
C ASP A 131 9.61 -27.40 -13.89
N PHE A 132 8.33 -27.55 -13.54
CA PHE A 132 7.22 -26.99 -14.31
C PHE A 132 7.28 -25.46 -14.35
N LEU A 133 7.46 -24.80 -13.21
CA LEU A 133 7.52 -23.34 -13.12
C LEU A 133 8.69 -22.77 -13.93
N ASP A 134 9.84 -23.44 -13.92
CA ASP A 134 11.02 -23.01 -14.67
C ASP A 134 10.83 -23.23 -16.19
N LEU A 135 10.20 -24.33 -16.61
CA LEU A 135 9.84 -24.56 -18.00
C LEU A 135 8.87 -23.50 -18.54
N GLN A 136 7.89 -23.08 -17.72
CA GLN A 136 6.94 -22.03 -18.08
C GLN A 136 7.49 -20.61 -17.89
N ALA A 137 8.78 -20.47 -17.54
CA ALA A 137 9.43 -19.20 -17.25
C ALA A 137 8.69 -18.36 -16.20
N ILE A 138 7.93 -18.98 -15.29
CA ILE A 138 7.17 -18.29 -14.26
C ILE A 138 8.10 -17.90 -13.12
N PRO A 139 8.23 -16.60 -12.79
CA PRO A 139 8.97 -16.17 -11.61
C PRO A 139 8.27 -16.66 -10.34
N ARG A 140 8.97 -17.35 -9.43
CA ARG A 140 8.38 -17.75 -8.12
C ARG A 140 7.94 -16.52 -7.29
N ALA A 141 8.48 -15.34 -7.60
CA ALA A 141 8.04 -14.06 -7.03
C ALA A 141 6.57 -13.77 -7.24
N ASP A 142 6.03 -14.20 -8.37
CA ASP A 142 4.65 -13.91 -8.73
C ASP A 142 3.67 -14.77 -7.92
N LEU A 143 4.14 -15.79 -7.18
CA LEU A 143 3.28 -16.76 -6.51
C LEU A 143 2.79 -16.35 -5.12
N PHE A 144 3.32 -15.25 -4.53
CA PHE A 144 3.06 -14.74 -3.17
C PHE A 144 2.29 -15.73 -2.28
N LEU A 145 2.99 -16.80 -1.91
CA LEU A 145 2.55 -17.75 -0.91
C LEU A 145 2.86 -17.14 0.45
N GLU A 146 1.84 -16.88 1.27
CA GLU A 146 2.06 -16.66 2.70
C GLU A 146 2.81 -17.88 3.26
N THR A 147 3.91 -17.60 3.96
CA THR A 147 5.08 -18.44 4.27
C THR A 147 6.00 -18.72 3.08
N ASP A 148 6.98 -17.82 2.94
CA ASP A 148 8.18 -17.86 2.09
C ASP A 148 7.97 -17.67 0.57
N ALA A 149 8.12 -16.42 0.12
CA ALA A 149 8.33 -15.99 -1.28
C ALA A 149 9.48 -14.97 -1.28
N PRO A 150 10.18 -14.60 -2.39
CA PRO A 150 10.26 -15.03 -3.82
C PRO A 150 11.37 -16.02 -4.29
N LYS A 151 11.59 -16.10 -5.64
CA LYS A 151 12.49 -17.04 -6.38
C LYS A 151 13.94 -17.06 -5.90
N GLU A 152 14.42 -15.90 -5.50
CA GLU A 152 15.14 -15.74 -4.25
C GLU A 152 14.34 -14.69 -3.51
N ASP A 153 14.27 -14.87 -2.21
CA ASP A 153 13.49 -14.03 -1.35
C ASP A 153 13.79 -12.53 -1.62
N TRP A 154 12.87 -11.55 -1.51
CA TRP A 154 13.35 -10.16 -1.43
C TRP A 154 14.28 -10.08 -0.21
N ARG A 155 14.10 -11.00 0.76
CA ARG A 155 15.01 -11.29 1.86
C ARG A 155 16.42 -11.72 1.44
N LEU A 156 16.69 -12.07 0.18
CA LEU A 156 18.06 -12.24 -0.36
C LEU A 156 18.90 -10.98 -0.10
N ILE A 157 18.25 -9.80 -0.10
CA ILE A 157 18.91 -8.54 0.20
C ILE A 157 19.35 -8.49 1.66
N LEU A 158 18.72 -9.24 2.58
CA LEU A 158 19.11 -9.28 4.00
C LEU A 158 20.49 -9.89 4.19
N ASP A 159 20.90 -10.77 3.28
CA ASP A 159 22.22 -11.42 3.29
C ASP A 159 23.30 -10.60 2.56
N TRP A 160 22.91 -9.55 1.85
CA TRP A 160 23.87 -8.66 1.19
C TRP A 160 24.69 -7.87 2.20
N GLU A 161 25.91 -7.50 1.79
CA GLU A 161 26.73 -6.56 2.54
C GLU A 161 25.97 -5.24 2.71
N ARG A 162 26.12 -4.61 3.87
CA ARG A 162 25.41 -3.37 4.25
C ARG A 162 25.48 -2.30 3.16
N PHE A 163 26.62 -2.18 2.48
CA PHE A 163 26.80 -1.27 1.36
C PHE A 163 25.72 -1.45 0.27
N TRP A 164 25.47 -2.68 -0.17
CA TRP A 164 24.50 -2.98 -1.22
C TRP A 164 23.06 -2.81 -0.77
N GLN A 165 22.77 -3.13 0.49
CA GLN A 165 21.48 -2.85 1.11
C GLN A 165 21.19 -1.35 1.11
N GLU A 166 22.19 -0.53 1.47
CA GLU A 166 22.08 0.93 1.43
C GLU A 166 21.94 1.47 0.00
N GLN A 167 22.70 0.93 -0.96
CA GLN A 167 22.57 1.29 -2.39
C GLN A 167 21.16 1.01 -2.93
N LEU A 168 20.55 -0.11 -2.55
CA LEU A 168 19.16 -0.41 -2.91
C LEU A 168 18.21 0.66 -2.36
N LEU A 169 18.30 0.97 -1.06
CA LEU A 169 17.44 1.97 -0.42
C LEU A 169 17.64 3.39 -0.98
N LEU A 170 18.83 3.71 -1.50
CA LEU A 170 19.11 4.99 -2.16
C LEU A 170 18.42 5.11 -3.52
N GLN A 171 18.14 3.98 -4.18
CA GLN A 171 17.55 3.94 -5.51
C GLN A 171 16.01 3.91 -5.52
N ILE A 172 15.39 3.70 -4.35
CA ILE A 172 13.94 3.58 -4.20
C ILE A 172 13.35 4.92 -3.76
N SER A 173 12.29 5.37 -4.44
CA SER A 173 11.61 6.60 -4.03
C SER A 173 10.95 6.45 -2.65
N PRO A 174 10.90 7.49 -1.80
CA PRO A 174 10.25 7.39 -0.49
C PRO A 174 8.79 6.92 -0.55
N ASN A 175 8.07 7.32 -1.62
CA ASN A 175 6.69 6.91 -1.85
C ASN A 175 6.59 5.42 -2.14
N SER A 176 7.40 4.94 -3.07
CA SER A 176 7.44 3.53 -3.45
C SER A 176 7.83 2.69 -2.24
N MET A 177 8.82 3.13 -1.45
CA MET A 177 9.18 2.46 -0.20
C MET A 177 8.02 2.42 0.78
N ALA A 178 7.31 3.54 1.01
CA ALA A 178 6.15 3.56 1.91
C ALA A 178 5.06 2.56 1.49
N LEU A 179 4.77 2.45 0.19
CA LEU A 179 3.79 1.49 -0.33
C LEU A 179 4.30 0.04 -0.26
N VAL A 180 5.59 -0.19 -0.53
CA VAL A 180 6.23 -1.50 -0.39
C VAL A 180 6.18 -1.98 1.06
N LEU A 181 6.45 -1.10 2.03
CA LEU A 181 6.32 -1.41 3.46
C LEU A 181 4.91 -1.84 3.86
N LEU A 182 3.88 -1.21 3.27
CA LEU A 182 2.48 -1.57 3.54
C LEU A 182 2.09 -2.89 2.87
N ALA A 183 2.64 -3.15 1.68
CA ALA A 183 2.35 -4.35 0.90
C ALA A 183 3.07 -5.60 1.43
N ILE A 184 4.36 -5.49 1.78
CA ILE A 184 5.18 -6.61 2.29
C ILE A 184 4.99 -6.78 3.81
N GLY A 185 4.78 -5.70 4.55
CA GLY A 185 4.48 -5.75 5.98
C GLY A 185 5.70 -5.61 6.90
N GLU A 186 5.60 -6.21 8.08
CA GLU A 186 6.46 -5.93 9.24
C GLU A 186 7.95 -6.17 8.95
N GLU A 187 8.28 -7.28 8.28
CA GLU A 187 9.67 -7.65 8.01
C GLU A 187 10.40 -6.65 7.09
N CYS A 188 9.71 -6.17 6.06
CA CYS A 188 10.28 -5.13 5.20
C CYS A 188 10.46 -3.81 5.97
N LYS A 189 9.55 -3.53 6.92
CA LYS A 189 9.71 -2.40 7.84
C LYS A 189 10.93 -2.58 8.74
N GLU A 190 11.17 -3.76 9.29
CA GLU A 190 12.33 -4.03 10.12
C GLU A 190 13.64 -3.87 9.33
N PHE A 191 13.70 -4.44 8.12
CA PHE A 191 14.80 -4.23 7.18
C PHE A 191 15.06 -2.73 6.92
N PHE A 192 14.01 -2.00 6.55
CA PHE A 192 14.12 -0.56 6.27
C PHE A 192 14.61 0.21 7.49
N LEU A 193 14.07 -0.06 8.68
CA LEU A 193 14.47 0.63 9.91
C LEU A 193 15.92 0.32 10.32
N LYS A 194 16.42 -0.87 10.02
CA LYS A 194 17.79 -1.30 10.32
C LYS A 194 18.81 -0.64 9.39
N ILE A 195 18.50 -0.55 8.09
CA ILE A 195 19.48 -0.14 7.06
C ILE A 195 19.35 1.33 6.66
N ALA A 196 18.14 1.87 6.60
CA ALA A 196 17.92 3.23 6.10
C ALA A 196 18.63 4.28 6.96
N THR A 197 19.09 5.35 6.31
CA THR A 197 19.57 6.55 6.99
C THR A 197 18.42 7.27 7.70
N GLU A 198 18.74 8.07 8.73
CA GLU A 198 17.74 8.90 9.42
C GLU A 198 16.99 9.85 8.48
N ARG A 199 17.65 10.31 7.42
CA ARG A 199 17.01 11.12 6.37
C ARG A 199 15.97 10.31 5.61
N GLN A 200 16.29 9.10 5.16
CA GLN A 200 15.35 8.22 4.46
C GLN A 200 14.16 7.85 5.35
N LYS A 201 14.40 7.51 6.62
CA LYS A 201 13.32 7.22 7.59
C LYS A 201 12.36 8.39 7.75
N ARG A 202 12.88 9.62 7.85
CA ARG A 202 12.06 10.84 7.91
C ARG A 202 11.22 11.01 6.65
N LEU A 203 11.82 10.85 5.47
CA LEU A 203 11.11 10.97 4.20
C LEU A 203 9.97 9.94 4.10
N VAL A 204 10.26 8.66 4.34
CA VAL A 204 9.23 7.59 4.27
C VAL A 204 8.16 7.78 5.33
N ARG A 205 8.50 8.22 6.54
CA ARG A 205 7.51 8.58 7.57
C ARG A 205 6.58 9.68 7.07
N ASP A 206 7.13 10.73 6.47
CA ASP A 206 6.31 11.83 5.94
C ASP A 206 5.37 11.29 4.85
N GLU A 207 5.81 10.33 4.03
CA GLU A 207 4.93 9.66 3.05
C GLU A 207 3.81 8.86 3.70
N LEU A 208 4.11 8.06 4.73
CA LEU A 208 3.09 7.33 5.50
C LEU A 208 2.06 8.29 6.11
N PHE A 209 2.52 9.42 6.64
CA PHE A 209 1.66 10.47 7.15
C PHE A 209 0.73 11.04 6.07
N TYR A 210 1.23 11.30 4.86
CA TYR A 210 0.39 11.78 3.76
C TYR A 210 -0.62 10.73 3.27
N LEU A 211 -0.26 9.45 3.27
CA LEU A 211 -1.21 8.35 3.00
C LEU A 211 -2.33 8.30 4.06
N ASN A 212 -2.00 8.59 5.33
CA ASN A 212 -2.95 8.64 6.44
C ASN A 212 -3.98 9.76 6.31
N LEU A 213 -3.60 10.92 5.77
CA LEU A 213 -4.52 12.05 5.58
C LEU A 213 -5.65 11.74 4.59
N GLY A 214 -5.48 10.73 3.72
CA GLY A 214 -6.52 10.26 2.81
C GLY A 214 -6.83 11.23 1.66
N ASN A 215 -7.61 10.74 0.70
CA ASN A 215 -8.01 11.49 -0.50
C ASN A 215 -8.80 12.74 -0.11
N GLU A 216 -8.12 13.89 -0.01
CA GLU A 216 -8.82 15.13 -0.31
C GLU A 216 -9.21 15.02 -1.79
N LYS A 217 -10.51 14.83 -2.06
CA LYS A 217 -11.12 14.94 -3.40
C LYS A 217 -10.89 16.31 -4.08
N LEU A 218 -10.08 17.16 -3.48
CA LEU A 218 -9.69 18.44 -4.00
C LEU A 218 -8.39 18.23 -4.76
N SER A 219 -8.54 18.25 -6.09
CA SER A 219 -7.51 18.59 -7.07
C SER A 219 -6.81 19.90 -6.66
N ASN A 220 -6.00 19.87 -5.63
CA ASN A 220 -5.02 20.89 -5.37
C ASN A 220 -3.69 20.34 -5.92
N PRO A 221 -3.16 20.90 -7.03
CA PRO A 221 -1.88 20.51 -7.61
C PRO A 221 -0.71 20.62 -6.61
N HIS A 222 -0.91 21.36 -5.51
CA HIS A 222 0.07 21.54 -4.44
C HIS A 222 -0.19 20.68 -3.19
N SER A 223 -1.24 19.82 -3.18
CA SER A 223 -1.44 18.88 -2.08
C SER A 223 -0.57 17.64 -2.28
N LYS A 224 0.18 17.24 -1.25
CA LYS A 224 0.91 15.97 -1.22
C LYS A 224 -0.04 14.79 -0.94
N THR A 225 -1.26 14.78 -1.48
CA THR A 225 -2.17 13.65 -1.29
C THR A 225 -1.70 12.50 -2.18
N LYS A 226 -1.25 11.40 -1.57
CA LYS A 226 -0.69 10.25 -2.28
C LYS A 226 -1.69 9.11 -2.40
N ASN A 227 -1.64 8.41 -3.53
CA ASN A 227 -2.57 7.35 -3.88
C ASN A 227 -2.23 6.04 -3.16
N LEU A 228 -3.11 5.59 -2.27
CA LEU A 228 -3.03 4.28 -1.59
C LEU A 228 -3.14 3.08 -2.56
N TYR A 229 -3.66 3.26 -3.77
CA TYR A 229 -3.87 2.17 -4.73
C TYR A 229 -2.63 1.85 -5.60
N GLY A 230 -1.52 2.57 -5.42
CA GLY A 230 -0.32 2.47 -6.29
C GLY A 230 0.65 1.32 -5.97
N PHE A 231 0.30 0.36 -5.13
CA PHE A 231 1.22 -0.68 -4.63
C PHE A 231 1.79 -1.59 -5.71
N ALA A 232 1.02 -1.97 -6.73
CA ALA A 232 1.51 -2.84 -7.80
C ALA A 232 2.72 -2.22 -8.52
N ASN A 233 2.64 -0.92 -8.83
CA ASN A 233 3.75 -0.19 -9.44
C ASN A 233 4.94 -0.06 -8.48
N ALA A 234 4.69 0.16 -7.20
CA ALA A 234 5.74 0.26 -6.18
C ALA A 234 6.49 -1.07 -5.99
N LEU A 235 5.78 -2.20 -5.98
CA LEU A 235 6.37 -3.54 -5.91
C LEU A 235 7.19 -3.86 -7.18
N LYS A 236 6.68 -3.49 -8.36
CA LYS A 236 7.42 -3.65 -9.61
C LYS A 236 8.71 -2.82 -9.64
N GLU A 237 8.65 -1.56 -9.20
CA GLU A 237 9.83 -0.71 -9.03
C GLU A 237 10.83 -1.36 -8.08
N PHE A 238 10.37 -1.82 -6.91
CA PHE A 238 11.22 -2.47 -5.91
C PHE A 238 11.95 -3.69 -6.46
N GLY A 239 11.22 -4.62 -7.11
CA GLY A 239 11.81 -5.79 -7.74
C GLY A 239 12.83 -5.44 -8.83
N ASN A 240 12.52 -4.45 -9.68
CA ASN A 240 13.45 -3.98 -10.72
C ASN A 240 14.74 -3.40 -10.11
N LYS A 241 14.64 -2.67 -9.00
CA LYS A 241 15.81 -2.11 -8.31
C LYS A 241 16.66 -3.19 -7.63
N ILE A 242 16.05 -4.23 -7.06
CA ILE A 242 16.78 -5.39 -6.54
C ILE A 242 17.62 -6.04 -7.66
N ASN A 243 17.00 -6.33 -8.81
CA ASN A 243 17.72 -6.93 -9.94
C ASN A 243 18.88 -6.05 -10.42
N LEU A 244 18.65 -4.75 -10.56
CA LEU A 244 19.69 -3.79 -10.98
C LEU A 244 20.89 -3.77 -10.01
N ILE A 245 20.64 -3.78 -8.70
CA ILE A 245 21.72 -3.77 -7.71
C ILE A 245 22.45 -5.10 -7.67
N ARG A 246 21.73 -6.22 -7.79
CA ARG A 246 22.33 -7.55 -7.88
C ARG A 246 23.31 -7.66 -9.04
N GLU A 247 22.89 -7.24 -10.23
CA GLU A 247 23.76 -7.26 -11.43
C GLU A 247 25.02 -6.41 -11.24
N ARG A 248 24.94 -5.29 -10.50
CA ARG A 248 26.12 -4.47 -10.16
C ARG A 248 27.02 -5.19 -9.17
N ARG A 249 26.44 -5.78 -8.13
CA ARG A 249 27.16 -6.56 -7.12
C ARG A 249 27.93 -7.73 -7.73
N GLU A 250 27.28 -8.50 -8.59
CA GLU A 250 27.92 -9.63 -9.29
C GLU A 250 29.07 -9.19 -10.18
N LYS A 251 28.92 -8.07 -10.91
CA LYS A 251 29.99 -7.49 -11.73
C LYS A 251 31.21 -7.07 -10.89
N GLU A 252 30.99 -6.43 -9.75
CA GLU A 252 32.08 -6.03 -8.85
C GLU A 252 32.79 -7.24 -8.24
N LEU A 253 32.05 -8.28 -7.83
CA LEU A 253 32.63 -9.51 -7.31
C LEU A 253 33.49 -10.25 -8.36
N ASN A 254 33.06 -10.26 -9.63
CA ASN A 254 33.78 -10.89 -10.73
C ASN A 254 34.97 -10.05 -11.26
N HIS A 255 35.14 -8.80 -10.82
CA HIS A 255 36.28 -7.95 -11.18
C HIS A 255 37.29 -7.80 -10.03
N GLY A 256 36.95 -8.31 -8.84
CA GLY A 256 37.82 -8.35 -7.65
C GLY A 256 38.66 -9.62 -7.49
N THR A 257 38.52 -10.59 -8.40
CA THR A 257 39.32 -11.83 -8.53
C THR A 257 40.21 -11.75 -9.76
#